data_AF-A0A7C7K8I5-F1
#
_entry.id   AF-A0A7C7K8I5-F1
#
_cell.length_a   1.000
_cell.length_b   1.000
_cell.length_c   1.000
_cell.angle_alpha   90.00
_cell.angle_beta   90.00
_cell.angle_gamma   90.00
#
_symmetry.space_group_name_H-M   'P 1'
#
loop_
_entity.id
_entity.type
_entity.pdbx_description
1 polymer ?
#
loop_
_entity_poly.entity_id
_entity_poly.type
_entity_poly.pdbx_seq_one_letter_code
_entity_poly.pdbx_strand_id
1 'polypeptide(L)'
;MQTYLVGGCVRDKLLGKPVKDRDWVVVGATTDYMLKNGYKPVGKDFPVFLHPKTQEEYALARTERKSGHGYQGFTVYASPEVTLEEDLARRDLTINAIAESVDGDLIDPFNGIEDLKKGILRHVSPAFIEDPVRVLRIARFAARFNFAIAEETQQLIKQMVASGELEHLVAERVWQELSKALQTDQPSVFFTSLRQVNALSCLFPEVDRLFGVPQIPKWHPEVDTGIHVMMVIDQSAKLSDDLAVRFAALCHDLGKGLTPKDILPSHAGHEATSIELTKKLCQRLRVPKDIATLAAKVAEYHTDVHLLFELDATRVLDVIEGLDSFRRPQRFEQFLLAGEADFRGRPGYETADYPEKMAFAECFQQAAQVDIKPLLEQGLAGEQIKQAIHQQRCDAIESVLSSYRRG
;
A
#
# COMPACT_ATOMS: atom_id res chain seq x y z
N MET A 1 20.19 -32.96 -14.51
CA MET A 1 19.34 -31.86 -14.01
C MET A 1 20.09 -30.57 -14.24
N GLN A 2 19.53 -29.63 -14.99
CA GLN A 2 20.09 -28.29 -15.12
C GLN A 2 19.33 -27.36 -14.18
N THR A 3 20.05 -26.60 -13.38
CA THR A 3 19.49 -25.68 -12.38
C THR A 3 19.94 -24.27 -12.67
N TYR A 4 18.97 -23.36 -12.70
CA TYR A 4 19.21 -21.96 -12.99
C TYR A 4 18.62 -21.11 -11.88
N LEU A 5 19.40 -20.17 -11.37
CA LEU A 5 18.89 -19.12 -10.49
C LEU A 5 18.07 -18.15 -11.35
N VAL A 6 16.88 -17.75 -10.91
CA VAL A 6 15.94 -16.99 -11.76
C VAL A 6 15.17 -15.91 -11.00
N GLY A 7 14.63 -14.94 -11.73
CA GLY A 7 13.63 -14.01 -11.19
C GLY A 7 14.22 -12.88 -10.36
N GLY A 8 13.57 -12.60 -9.22
CA GLY A 8 13.88 -11.41 -8.42
C GLY A 8 15.30 -11.38 -7.89
N CYS A 9 15.88 -12.55 -7.60
CA CYS A 9 17.23 -12.67 -7.10
C CYS A 9 18.30 -12.26 -8.12
N VAL A 10 18.17 -12.68 -9.39
CA VAL A 10 19.08 -12.30 -10.47
C VAL A 10 18.96 -10.80 -10.75
N ARG A 11 17.73 -10.28 -10.86
CA ARG A 11 17.46 -8.85 -11.04
C ARG A 11 18.07 -8.00 -9.92
N ASP A 12 17.81 -8.36 -8.67
CA ASP A 12 18.26 -7.58 -7.51
C ASP A 12 19.79 -7.64 -7.39
N LYS A 13 20.42 -8.77 -7.71
CA LYS A 13 21.88 -8.90 -7.82
C LYS A 13 22.46 -7.97 -8.90
N LEU A 14 21.86 -7.92 -10.09
CA LEU A 14 22.29 -7.04 -11.19
C LEU A 14 22.11 -5.55 -10.85
N LEU A 15 21.14 -5.20 -10.01
CA LEU A 15 20.93 -3.84 -9.48
C LEU A 15 21.85 -3.51 -8.28
N GLY A 16 22.70 -4.43 -7.83
CA GLY A 16 23.52 -4.26 -6.63
C GLY A 16 22.73 -4.21 -5.32
N LYS A 17 21.49 -4.74 -5.31
CA LYS A 17 20.63 -4.80 -4.13
C LYS A 17 20.83 -6.13 -3.37
N PRO A 18 20.60 -6.16 -2.04
CA PRO A 18 20.66 -7.40 -1.27
C PRO A 18 19.65 -8.45 -1.79
N VAL A 19 20.14 -9.66 -2.04
CA VAL A 19 19.30 -10.82 -2.41
C VAL A 19 18.76 -11.45 -1.13
N LYS A 20 17.43 -11.49 -0.99
CA LYS A 20 16.76 -12.08 0.19
C LYS A 20 16.45 -13.56 -0.02
N ASP A 21 15.76 -13.86 -1.12
CA ASP A 21 15.28 -15.19 -1.46
C ASP A 21 15.94 -15.63 -2.77
N ARG A 22 16.23 -16.93 -2.90
CA ARG A 22 16.80 -17.53 -4.11
C ARG A 22 15.82 -18.54 -4.68
N ASP A 23 15.32 -18.22 -5.86
CA ASP A 23 14.41 -19.08 -6.61
C ASP A 23 15.18 -19.78 -7.73
N TRP A 24 15.05 -21.10 -7.76
CA TRP A 24 15.71 -21.94 -8.75
C TRP A 24 14.68 -22.56 -9.71
N VAL A 25 15.01 -22.58 -11.00
CA VAL A 25 14.29 -23.34 -12.01
C VAL A 25 15.10 -24.57 -12.38
N VAL A 26 14.40 -25.70 -12.48
CA VAL A 26 14.96 -27.01 -12.78
C VAL A 26 14.42 -27.49 -14.12
N VAL A 27 15.33 -27.68 -15.08
CA VAL A 27 15.03 -28.17 -16.43
C VAL A 27 15.47 -29.64 -16.57
N GLY A 28 14.66 -30.44 -17.26
CA GLY A 28 14.95 -31.85 -17.55
C GLY A 28 14.85 -32.79 -16.34
N ALA A 29 14.04 -32.45 -15.34
CA ALA A 29 13.76 -33.30 -14.18
C ALA A 29 12.25 -33.54 -14.02
N THR A 30 11.89 -34.64 -13.34
CA THR A 30 10.51 -34.99 -12.98
C THR A 30 10.28 -34.83 -11.48
N THR A 31 9.01 -34.75 -11.06
CA THR A 31 8.63 -34.79 -9.64
C THR A 31 9.22 -35.99 -8.90
N ASP A 32 9.14 -37.19 -9.50
CA ASP A 32 9.72 -38.40 -8.92
C ASP A 32 11.24 -38.29 -8.73
N TYR A 33 11.93 -37.65 -9.68
CA TYR A 33 13.36 -37.39 -9.55
C TYR A 33 13.64 -36.46 -8.36
N MET A 34 12.89 -35.37 -8.22
CA MET A 34 13.04 -34.42 -7.10
C MET A 34 12.83 -35.12 -5.76
N LEU A 35 11.74 -35.89 -5.62
CA LEU A 35 11.41 -36.63 -4.39
C LEU A 35 12.47 -37.68 -4.03
N LYS A 36 12.96 -38.45 -5.02
CA LYS A 36 14.03 -39.44 -4.81
C LYS A 36 15.33 -38.81 -4.33
N ASN A 37 15.58 -37.56 -4.70
CA ASN A 37 16.76 -36.80 -4.27
C ASN A 37 16.54 -36.00 -2.97
N GLY A 38 15.42 -36.24 -2.26
CA GLY A 38 15.16 -35.68 -0.93
C GLY A 38 14.57 -34.26 -0.94
N TYR A 39 14.16 -33.73 -2.09
CA TYR A 39 13.43 -32.47 -2.17
C TYR A 39 12.01 -32.63 -1.63
N LYS A 40 11.52 -31.62 -0.92
CA LYS A 40 10.21 -31.64 -0.27
C LYS A 40 9.20 -30.78 -1.03
N PRO A 41 8.06 -31.31 -1.49
CA PRO A 41 7.09 -30.53 -2.25
C PRO A 41 6.44 -29.44 -1.38
N VAL A 42 6.16 -28.28 -1.98
CA VAL A 42 5.48 -27.13 -1.37
C VAL A 42 4.25 -26.78 -2.19
N GLY A 43 3.11 -26.66 -1.50
CA GLY A 43 1.83 -26.39 -2.15
C GLY A 43 1.24 -27.62 -2.85
N LYS A 44 0.04 -27.46 -3.41
CA LYS A 44 -0.70 -28.54 -4.09
C LYS A 44 -0.78 -28.36 -5.60
N ASP A 45 -0.69 -27.12 -6.08
CA ASP A 45 -1.05 -26.77 -7.47
C ASP A 45 0.17 -26.54 -8.38
N PHE A 46 1.38 -26.45 -7.81
CA PHE A 46 2.61 -26.15 -8.55
C PHE A 46 3.76 -27.08 -8.12
N PRO A 47 4.59 -27.55 -9.05
CA PRO A 47 5.73 -28.42 -8.76
C PRO A 47 6.92 -27.62 -8.21
N VAL A 48 6.74 -27.01 -7.04
CA VAL A 48 7.77 -26.30 -6.28
C VAL A 48 8.24 -27.19 -5.14
N PHE A 49 9.55 -27.23 -4.89
CA PHE A 49 10.16 -28.07 -3.88
C PHE A 49 11.21 -27.31 -3.06
N LEU A 50 11.33 -27.62 -1.77
CA LEU A 50 12.42 -27.14 -0.92
C LEU A 50 13.63 -28.06 -1.05
N HIS A 51 14.79 -27.46 -1.25
CA HIS A 51 16.06 -28.18 -1.26
C HIS A 51 16.38 -28.76 0.13
N PRO A 52 16.83 -30.02 0.24
CA PRO A 52 16.96 -30.73 1.53
C PRO A 52 17.91 -30.07 2.53
N LYS A 53 18.95 -29.37 2.06
CA LYS A 53 19.97 -28.73 2.91
C LYS A 53 19.72 -27.24 3.15
N THR A 54 19.58 -26.49 2.06
CA THR A 54 19.46 -25.02 2.06
C THR A 54 18.04 -24.52 2.34
N GLN A 55 17.01 -25.37 2.17
CA GLN A 55 15.59 -24.97 2.21
C GLN A 55 15.22 -23.88 1.18
N GLU A 56 16.03 -23.69 0.14
CA GLU A 56 15.72 -22.79 -0.98
C GLU A 56 14.67 -23.42 -1.92
N GLU A 57 13.93 -22.60 -2.67
CA GLU A 57 12.84 -23.03 -3.54
C GLU A 57 13.33 -23.44 -4.94
N TYR A 58 12.93 -24.64 -5.39
CA TYR A 58 13.26 -25.24 -6.68
C TYR A 58 11.97 -25.60 -7.41
N ALA A 59 11.67 -24.90 -8.50
CA ALA A 59 10.50 -25.14 -9.34
C ALA A 59 10.89 -25.92 -10.60
N LEU A 60 10.12 -26.95 -10.96
CA LEU A 60 10.26 -27.57 -12.28
C LEU A 60 9.81 -26.59 -13.37
N ALA A 61 10.54 -26.53 -14.48
CA ALA A 61 10.16 -25.79 -15.67
C ALA A 61 8.78 -26.25 -16.18
N ARG A 62 7.95 -25.29 -16.58
CA ARG A 62 6.55 -25.57 -16.93
C ARG A 62 6.00 -24.61 -17.98
N THR A 63 5.00 -25.09 -18.71
CA THR A 63 4.09 -24.26 -19.49
C THR A 63 2.73 -24.20 -18.81
N GLU A 64 2.00 -23.13 -19.04
CA GLU A 64 0.67 -22.89 -18.48
C GLU A 64 -0.29 -22.64 -19.65
N ARG A 65 -1.50 -23.19 -19.60
CA ARG A 65 -2.56 -22.89 -20.58
C ARG A 65 -3.78 -22.36 -19.87
N LYS A 66 -4.22 -21.15 -20.24
CA LYS A 66 -5.47 -20.55 -19.74
C LYS A 66 -6.68 -21.40 -20.20
N SER A 67 -7.44 -21.92 -19.24
CA SER A 67 -8.67 -22.71 -19.41
C SER A 67 -9.95 -21.96 -18.99
N GLY A 68 -9.83 -20.71 -18.49
CA GLY A 68 -10.97 -19.87 -18.11
C GLY A 68 -10.56 -18.46 -17.65
N HIS A 69 -11.52 -17.64 -17.21
CA HIS A 69 -11.24 -16.34 -16.59
C HIS A 69 -10.84 -16.49 -15.11
N GLY A 70 -9.95 -15.62 -14.64
CA GLY A 70 -9.49 -15.61 -13.24
C GLY A 70 -8.39 -16.63 -12.90
N TYR A 71 -7.95 -16.62 -11.64
CA TYR A 71 -6.75 -17.36 -11.17
C TYR A 71 -6.88 -18.90 -11.22
N GLN A 72 -8.09 -19.45 -11.22
CA GLN A 72 -8.33 -20.91 -11.27
C GLN A 72 -8.38 -21.45 -12.71
N GLY A 73 -8.25 -20.60 -13.71
CA GLY A 73 -8.32 -20.98 -15.12
C GLY A 73 -6.97 -21.38 -15.71
N PHE A 74 -6.11 -22.13 -15.02
CA PHE A 74 -4.82 -22.57 -15.59
C PHE A 74 -4.64 -24.08 -15.47
N THR A 75 -4.30 -24.73 -16.59
CA THR A 75 -3.76 -26.09 -16.56
C THR A 75 -2.24 -26.00 -16.65
N VAL A 76 -1.55 -26.50 -15.63
CA VAL A 76 -0.09 -26.52 -15.57
C VAL A 76 0.42 -27.79 -16.24
N TYR A 77 1.27 -27.63 -17.24
CA TYR A 77 1.98 -28.72 -17.90
C TYR A 77 3.45 -28.63 -17.55
N ALA A 78 3.86 -29.39 -16.53
CA ALA A 78 5.27 -29.57 -16.18
C ALA A 78 5.77 -30.86 -16.85
N SER A 79 6.60 -30.70 -17.87
CA SER A 79 7.23 -31.81 -18.59
C SER A 79 8.75 -31.62 -18.56
N PRO A 80 9.56 -32.68 -18.50
CA PRO A 80 11.01 -32.61 -18.70
C PRO A 80 11.42 -31.98 -20.03
N GLU A 81 10.50 -31.93 -20.99
CA GLU A 81 10.69 -31.34 -22.33
C GLU A 81 10.58 -29.81 -22.33
N VAL A 82 10.02 -29.20 -21.28
CA VAL A 82 9.90 -27.74 -21.21
C VAL A 82 11.28 -27.13 -21.06
N THR A 83 11.61 -26.25 -21.99
CA THR A 83 12.89 -25.53 -22.03
C THR A 83 12.93 -24.39 -21.01
N LEU A 84 14.14 -23.92 -20.69
CA LEU A 84 14.32 -22.72 -19.86
C LEU A 84 13.65 -21.50 -20.50
N GLU A 85 13.78 -21.34 -21.82
CA GLU A 85 13.22 -20.21 -22.56
C GLU A 85 11.68 -20.17 -22.46
N GLU A 86 11.01 -21.31 -22.59
CA GLU A 86 9.55 -21.42 -22.41
C GLU A 86 9.11 -21.09 -20.98
N ASP A 87 9.88 -21.48 -19.95
CA ASP A 87 9.61 -21.10 -18.57
C ASP A 87 9.84 -19.61 -18.31
N LEU A 88 10.85 -19.01 -18.94
CA LEU A 88 11.10 -17.58 -18.84
C LEU A 88 10.01 -16.78 -19.58
N ALA A 89 9.49 -17.29 -20.70
CA ALA A 89 8.47 -16.64 -21.53
C ALA A 89 7.14 -16.37 -20.79
N ARG A 90 6.77 -17.22 -19.81
CA ARG A 90 5.53 -17.08 -19.03
C ARG A 90 5.62 -16.03 -17.92
N ARG A 91 6.81 -15.50 -17.63
CA ARG A 91 7.02 -14.52 -16.56
C ARG A 91 6.37 -13.18 -16.89
N ASP A 92 6.23 -12.35 -15.87
CA ASP A 92 5.56 -11.07 -15.99
C ASP A 92 6.39 -10.06 -16.80
N LEU A 93 7.63 -9.81 -16.38
CA LEU A 93 8.48 -8.76 -16.93
C LEU A 93 9.83 -9.30 -17.41
N THR A 94 10.39 -8.69 -18.46
CA THR A 94 11.71 -9.03 -19.02
C THR A 94 12.80 -9.01 -17.96
N ILE A 95 12.80 -8.00 -17.08
CA ILE A 95 13.73 -7.89 -15.94
C ILE A 95 13.65 -9.04 -14.93
N ASN A 96 12.55 -9.80 -14.91
CA ASN A 96 12.35 -10.98 -14.06
C ASN A 96 12.54 -12.30 -14.84
N ALA A 97 12.79 -12.21 -16.14
CA ALA A 97 12.97 -13.32 -17.07
C ALA A 97 14.45 -13.53 -17.44
N ILE A 98 15.35 -13.22 -16.50
CA ILE A 98 16.79 -13.46 -16.60
C ILE A 98 17.12 -14.68 -15.73
N ALA A 99 17.93 -15.58 -16.27
CA ALA A 99 18.45 -16.75 -15.57
C ALA A 99 19.97 -16.66 -15.40
N GLU A 100 20.49 -17.25 -14.33
CA GLU A 100 21.93 -17.39 -14.08
C GLU A 100 22.23 -18.88 -13.87
N SER A 101 23.22 -19.42 -14.59
CA SER A 101 23.69 -20.79 -14.42
C SER A 101 24.46 -20.96 -13.10
N VAL A 102 24.72 -22.21 -12.69
CA VAL A 102 25.56 -22.50 -11.51
C VAL A 102 26.99 -21.97 -11.69
N ASP A 103 27.47 -21.88 -12.94
CA ASP A 103 28.79 -21.37 -13.29
C ASP A 103 28.82 -19.82 -13.35
N GLY A 104 27.67 -19.16 -13.23
CA GLY A 104 27.54 -17.70 -13.22
C GLY A 104 27.21 -17.08 -14.58
N ASP A 105 26.97 -17.89 -15.61
CA ASP A 105 26.61 -17.40 -16.94
C ASP A 105 25.16 -16.89 -16.96
N LEU A 106 24.96 -15.69 -17.50
CA LEU A 106 23.65 -15.08 -17.64
C LEU A 106 22.97 -15.50 -18.95
N ILE A 107 21.71 -15.91 -18.83
CA ILE A 107 20.84 -16.32 -19.93
C ILE A 107 19.64 -15.35 -19.95
N ASP A 108 19.57 -14.54 -21.00
CA ASP A 108 18.60 -13.45 -21.14
C ASP A 108 17.96 -13.43 -22.54
N PRO A 109 17.03 -14.35 -22.84
CA PRO A 109 16.41 -14.45 -24.17
C PRO A 109 15.47 -13.27 -24.50
N PHE A 110 15.07 -12.48 -23.50
CA PHE A 110 14.07 -11.41 -23.63
C PHE A 110 14.63 -10.00 -23.41
N ASN A 111 15.95 -9.83 -23.42
CA ASN A 111 16.65 -8.54 -23.25
C ASN A 111 16.34 -7.81 -21.92
N GLY A 112 16.08 -8.58 -20.86
CA GLY A 112 15.82 -8.06 -19.51
C GLY A 112 17.00 -7.28 -18.93
N ILE A 113 18.25 -7.62 -19.26
CA ILE A 113 19.44 -6.89 -18.81
C ILE A 113 19.48 -5.49 -19.43
N GLU A 114 19.10 -5.36 -20.70
CA GLU A 114 19.06 -4.06 -21.37
C GLU A 114 17.91 -3.20 -20.82
N ASP A 115 16.72 -3.78 -20.63
CA ASP A 115 15.59 -3.09 -20.00
C ASP A 115 15.93 -2.65 -18.57
N LEU A 116 16.66 -3.48 -17.80
CA LEU A 116 17.13 -3.15 -16.45
C LEU A 116 18.08 -1.94 -16.47
N LYS A 117 19.01 -1.88 -17.43
CA LYS A 117 19.95 -0.76 -17.59
C LYS A 117 19.23 0.53 -18.01
N LYS A 118 18.19 0.43 -18.83
CA LYS A 118 17.38 1.57 -19.31
C LYS A 118 16.31 2.02 -18.32
N GLY A 119 16.05 1.24 -17.27
CA GLY A 119 14.96 1.50 -16.33
C GLY A 119 13.58 1.31 -16.96
N ILE A 120 13.40 0.26 -17.76
CA ILE A 120 12.16 -0.04 -18.49
C ILE A 120 11.50 -1.31 -17.93
N LEU A 121 10.18 -1.25 -17.73
CA LEU A 121 9.33 -2.38 -17.41
C LEU A 121 8.58 -2.82 -18.67
N ARG A 122 8.97 -3.97 -19.22
CA ARG A 122 8.37 -4.55 -20.42
C ARG A 122 7.80 -5.93 -20.13
N HIS A 123 6.62 -6.23 -20.67
CA HIS A 123 6.07 -7.58 -20.61
C HIS A 123 6.94 -8.55 -21.43
N VAL A 124 7.02 -9.81 -20.99
CA VAL A 124 7.84 -10.82 -21.69
C VAL A 124 7.19 -11.32 -22.96
N SER A 125 5.91 -11.67 -22.88
CA SER A 125 5.17 -12.33 -23.97
C SER A 125 3.67 -12.03 -23.87
N PRO A 126 2.88 -12.36 -24.92
CA PRO A 126 1.42 -12.23 -24.88
C PRO A 126 0.75 -12.94 -23.70
N ALA A 127 1.41 -13.91 -23.06
CA ALA A 127 0.93 -14.57 -21.85
C ALA A 127 0.72 -13.60 -20.66
N PHE A 128 1.22 -12.36 -20.75
CA PHE A 128 0.94 -11.30 -19.78
C PHE A 128 -0.56 -11.09 -19.53
N ILE A 129 -1.40 -11.22 -20.55
CA ILE A 129 -2.86 -11.01 -20.42
C ILE A 129 -3.55 -12.12 -19.61
N GLU A 130 -2.87 -13.24 -19.37
CA GLU A 130 -3.50 -14.38 -18.72
C GLU A 130 -3.75 -14.12 -17.23
N ASP A 131 -2.91 -13.33 -16.57
CA ASP A 131 -3.04 -12.98 -15.16
C ASP A 131 -3.18 -11.46 -14.96
N PRO A 132 -4.40 -10.93 -14.73
CA PRO A 132 -4.63 -9.50 -14.58
C PRO A 132 -3.90 -8.87 -13.39
N VAL A 133 -3.38 -9.66 -12.43
CA VAL A 133 -2.62 -9.09 -11.31
C VAL A 133 -1.32 -8.46 -11.79
N ARG A 134 -0.82 -8.87 -12.97
CA ARG A 134 0.42 -8.35 -13.53
C ARG A 134 0.34 -6.84 -13.78
N VAL A 135 -0.85 -6.28 -13.98
CA VAL A 135 -1.10 -4.83 -14.04
C VAL A 135 -0.78 -4.12 -12.72
N LEU A 136 -1.16 -4.72 -11.59
CA LEU A 136 -0.81 -4.19 -10.27
C LEU A 136 0.69 -4.38 -9.99
N ARG A 137 1.24 -5.55 -10.35
CA ARG A 137 2.67 -5.85 -10.15
C ARG A 137 3.58 -4.90 -10.91
N ILE A 138 3.27 -4.57 -12.16
CA ILE A 138 4.08 -3.65 -12.95
C ILE A 138 4.04 -2.23 -12.37
N ALA A 139 2.87 -1.75 -11.92
CA ALA A 139 2.77 -0.48 -11.22
C ALA A 139 3.55 -0.48 -9.90
N ARG A 140 3.55 -1.61 -9.16
CA ARG A 140 4.35 -1.76 -7.94
C ARG A 140 5.84 -1.75 -8.26
N PHE A 141 6.27 -2.40 -9.35
CA PHE A 141 7.66 -2.38 -9.78
C PHE A 141 8.09 -0.99 -10.26
N ALA A 142 7.19 -0.24 -10.90
CA ALA A 142 7.42 1.16 -11.25
C ALA A 142 7.71 1.98 -9.98
N ALA A 143 6.88 1.84 -8.94
CA ALA A 143 7.12 2.51 -7.66
C ALA A 143 8.38 2.03 -6.93
N ARG A 144 8.68 0.74 -6.95
CA ARG A 144 9.85 0.17 -6.25
C ARG A 144 11.18 0.54 -6.88
N PHE A 145 11.23 0.67 -8.22
CA PHE A 145 12.48 0.88 -8.95
C PHE A 145 12.57 2.25 -9.62
N ASN A 146 11.50 3.03 -9.60
CA ASN A 146 11.36 4.28 -10.36
C ASN A 146 11.63 4.08 -11.87
N PHE A 147 11.06 3.02 -12.43
CA PHE A 147 11.21 2.63 -13.83
C PHE A 147 9.98 3.02 -14.65
N ALA A 148 10.18 3.31 -15.94
CA ALA A 148 9.11 3.61 -16.88
C ALA A 148 8.49 2.34 -17.46
N ILE A 149 7.19 2.35 -17.74
CA ILE A 149 6.51 1.23 -18.42
C ILE A 149 6.68 1.39 -19.93
N ALA A 150 7.13 0.34 -20.62
CA ALA A 150 7.32 0.36 -22.06
C ALA A 150 5.99 0.62 -22.81
N GLU A 151 6.04 1.34 -23.94
CA GLU A 151 4.83 1.79 -24.64
C GLU A 151 3.92 0.63 -25.07
N GLU A 152 4.48 -0.44 -25.64
CA GLU A 152 3.72 -1.62 -26.04
C GLU A 152 3.08 -2.32 -24.84
N THR A 153 3.71 -2.24 -23.67
CA THR A 153 3.17 -2.81 -22.43
C THR A 153 2.01 -1.96 -21.91
N GLN A 154 2.10 -0.63 -22.02
CA GLN A 154 0.98 0.26 -21.71
C GLN A 154 -0.22 0.00 -22.63
N GLN A 155 0.03 -0.19 -23.94
CA GLN A 155 -1.03 -0.51 -24.90
C GLN A 155 -1.72 -1.84 -24.58
N LEU A 156 -0.94 -2.87 -24.25
CA LEU A 156 -1.47 -4.17 -23.84
C LEU A 156 -2.34 -4.07 -22.57
N ILE A 157 -1.88 -3.33 -21.56
CA ILE A 157 -2.65 -3.12 -20.33
C ILE A 157 -3.96 -2.38 -20.61
N LYS A 158 -3.93 -1.34 -21.46
CA LYS A 158 -5.15 -0.61 -21.86
C LYS A 158 -6.16 -1.53 -22.55
N GLN A 159 -5.71 -2.49 -23.35
CA GLN A 159 -6.59 -3.51 -23.95
C GLN A 159 -7.20 -4.44 -22.88
N MET A 160 -6.40 -4.87 -21.90
CA MET A 160 -6.90 -5.68 -20.78
C MET A 160 -7.96 -4.93 -19.97
N VAL A 161 -7.74 -3.64 -19.70
CA VAL A 161 -8.72 -2.78 -19.02
C VAL A 161 -10.01 -2.69 -19.84
N ALA A 162 -9.92 -2.39 -21.14
CA ALA A 162 -11.08 -2.27 -22.02
C ALA A 162 -11.88 -3.58 -22.15
N SER A 163 -11.21 -4.74 -21.99
CA SER A 163 -11.86 -6.06 -22.02
C SER A 163 -12.57 -6.45 -20.72
N GLY A 164 -12.39 -5.69 -19.63
CA GLY A 164 -12.99 -6.00 -18.32
C GLY A 164 -12.24 -7.06 -17.50
N GLU A 165 -11.09 -7.57 -17.97
CA GLU A 165 -10.34 -8.64 -17.27
C GLU A 165 -9.93 -8.25 -15.84
N LEU A 166 -9.74 -6.95 -15.55
CA LEU A 166 -9.38 -6.45 -14.23
C LEU A 166 -10.52 -6.62 -13.21
N GLU A 167 -11.78 -6.67 -13.65
CA GLU A 167 -12.94 -6.86 -12.76
C GLU A 167 -12.99 -8.26 -12.14
N HIS A 168 -12.29 -9.22 -12.74
CA HIS A 168 -12.17 -10.59 -12.26
C HIS A 168 -11.04 -10.78 -11.23
N LEU A 169 -10.36 -9.71 -10.81
CA LEU A 169 -9.31 -9.78 -9.81
C LEU A 169 -9.85 -10.13 -8.42
N VAL A 170 -9.21 -11.12 -7.80
CA VAL A 170 -9.50 -11.50 -6.41
C VAL A 170 -8.99 -10.41 -5.46
N ALA A 171 -9.86 -9.97 -4.55
CA ALA A 171 -9.64 -8.89 -3.60
C ALA A 171 -8.30 -8.99 -2.85
N GLU A 172 -7.97 -10.18 -2.33
CA GLU A 172 -6.74 -10.41 -1.57
C GLU A 172 -5.47 -10.18 -2.41
N ARG A 173 -5.51 -10.51 -3.70
CA ARG A 173 -4.37 -10.26 -4.61
C ARG A 173 -4.20 -8.77 -4.88
N VAL A 174 -5.31 -8.04 -4.99
CA VAL A 174 -5.29 -6.57 -5.10
C VAL A 174 -4.68 -5.94 -3.84
N TRP A 175 -5.13 -6.38 -2.66
CA TRP A 175 -4.59 -5.91 -1.39
C TRP A 175 -3.10 -6.25 -1.21
N GLN A 176 -2.67 -7.45 -1.59
CA GLN A 176 -1.25 -7.85 -1.51
C GLN A 176 -0.35 -6.94 -2.35
N GLU A 177 -0.77 -6.56 -3.55
CA GLU A 177 0.03 -5.66 -4.38
C GLU A 177 -0.06 -4.21 -3.89
N LEU A 178 -1.23 -3.73 -3.46
CA LEU A 178 -1.41 -2.40 -2.87
C LEU A 178 -0.55 -2.21 -1.60
N SER A 179 -0.62 -3.16 -0.66
CA SER A 179 0.14 -3.09 0.59
C SER A 179 1.65 -3.02 0.35
N LYS A 180 2.18 -3.82 -0.59
CA LYS A 180 3.59 -3.75 -0.99
C LYS A 180 3.93 -2.46 -1.73
N ALA A 181 3.01 -1.91 -2.51
CA ALA A 181 3.21 -0.64 -3.21
C ALA A 181 3.27 0.54 -2.22
N LEU A 182 2.40 0.56 -1.22
CA LEU A 182 2.42 1.55 -0.14
C LEU A 182 3.73 1.49 0.68
N GLN A 183 4.39 0.32 0.75
CA GLN A 183 5.68 0.14 1.40
C GLN A 183 6.90 0.58 0.57
N THR A 184 6.71 1.14 -0.62
CA THR A 184 7.82 1.71 -1.41
C THR A 184 8.18 3.11 -0.93
N ASP A 185 9.31 3.65 -1.39
CA ASP A 185 9.78 4.99 -1.04
C ASP A 185 8.92 6.09 -1.68
N GLN A 186 8.30 5.80 -2.84
CA GLN A 186 7.43 6.72 -3.58
C GLN A 186 6.14 6.02 -4.03
N PRO A 187 5.20 5.74 -3.11
CA PRO A 187 3.97 5.04 -3.41
C PRO A 187 3.07 5.74 -4.44
N SER A 188 3.19 7.05 -4.65
CA SER A 188 2.45 7.79 -5.69
C SER A 188 2.69 7.26 -7.11
N VAL A 189 3.88 6.73 -7.39
CA VAL A 189 4.23 6.15 -8.70
C VAL A 189 3.33 4.96 -9.02
N PHE A 190 2.87 4.20 -8.03
CA PHE A 190 1.95 3.09 -8.24
C PHE A 190 0.62 3.57 -8.82
N PHE A 191 -0.01 4.55 -8.17
CA PHE A 191 -1.32 5.07 -8.58
C PHE A 191 -1.24 5.84 -9.90
N THR A 192 -0.21 6.66 -10.07
CA THR A 192 0.01 7.40 -11.33
C THR A 192 0.30 6.46 -12.50
N SER A 193 1.07 5.38 -12.29
CA SER A 193 1.29 4.34 -13.30
C SER A 193 -0.01 3.65 -13.70
N LEU A 194 -0.86 3.28 -12.72
CA LEU A 194 -2.18 2.70 -13.00
C LEU A 194 -3.08 3.69 -13.76
N ARG A 195 -3.01 4.99 -13.44
CA ARG A 195 -3.80 6.03 -14.09
C ARG A 195 -3.39 6.22 -15.56
N GLN A 196 -2.08 6.21 -15.85
CA GLN A 196 -1.55 6.33 -17.22
C GLN A 196 -2.06 5.23 -18.17
N VAL A 197 -2.40 4.06 -17.63
CA VAL A 197 -2.92 2.91 -18.37
C VAL A 197 -4.43 2.68 -18.17
N ASN A 198 -5.14 3.66 -17.61
CA ASN A 198 -6.58 3.63 -17.33
C ASN A 198 -7.03 2.52 -16.35
N ALA A 199 -6.10 1.88 -15.64
CA ALA A 199 -6.42 0.83 -14.68
C ALA A 199 -6.88 1.38 -13.32
N LEU A 200 -6.51 2.62 -12.98
CA LEU A 200 -6.82 3.22 -11.68
C LEU A 200 -8.34 3.31 -11.44
N SER A 201 -9.12 3.75 -12.43
CA SER A 201 -10.57 3.91 -12.32
C SER A 201 -11.32 2.59 -12.10
N CYS A 202 -10.78 1.48 -12.61
CA CYS A 202 -11.32 0.14 -12.40
C CYS A 202 -10.97 -0.41 -11.01
N LEU A 203 -9.71 -0.26 -10.59
CA LEU A 203 -9.17 -0.89 -9.39
C LEU A 203 -9.48 -0.08 -8.11
N PHE A 204 -9.29 1.23 -8.18
CA PHE A 204 -9.42 2.18 -7.07
C PHE A 204 -10.24 3.41 -7.51
N PRO A 205 -11.52 3.24 -7.90
CA PRO A 205 -12.38 4.34 -8.34
C PRO A 205 -12.51 5.47 -7.32
N GLU A 206 -12.35 5.17 -6.03
CA GLU A 206 -12.36 6.15 -4.95
C GLU A 206 -11.14 7.09 -4.98
N VAL A 207 -10.00 6.62 -5.48
CA VAL A 207 -8.78 7.42 -5.66
C VAL A 207 -8.82 8.14 -7.00
N ASP A 208 -9.24 7.47 -8.07
CA ASP A 208 -9.31 8.05 -9.42
C ASP A 208 -10.15 9.33 -9.46
N ARG A 209 -11.29 9.33 -8.76
CA ARG A 209 -12.22 10.47 -8.71
C ARG A 209 -11.67 11.73 -8.03
N LEU A 210 -10.55 11.65 -7.32
CA LEU A 210 -9.94 12.81 -6.67
C LEU A 210 -9.22 13.70 -7.70
N PHE A 211 -8.73 13.10 -8.78
CA PHE A 211 -8.06 13.86 -9.83
C PHE A 211 -9.03 14.79 -10.54
N GLY A 212 -8.65 16.06 -10.68
CA GLY A 212 -9.46 17.14 -11.24
C GLY A 212 -10.41 17.80 -10.24
N VAL A 213 -10.43 17.38 -8.97
CA VAL A 213 -11.26 17.99 -7.93
C VAL A 213 -10.51 19.18 -7.31
N PRO A 214 -11.01 20.43 -7.47
CA PRO A 214 -10.30 21.62 -7.05
C PRO A 214 -10.43 21.88 -5.55
N GLN A 215 -9.32 22.28 -4.94
CA GLN A 215 -9.17 22.71 -3.56
C GLN A 215 -8.84 24.20 -3.48
N ILE A 216 -8.96 24.79 -2.29
CA ILE A 216 -8.68 26.20 -2.04
C ILE A 216 -7.16 26.46 -2.13
N PRO A 217 -6.67 27.27 -3.10
CA PRO A 217 -5.23 27.44 -3.32
C PRO A 217 -4.44 28.00 -2.14
N LYS A 218 -5.11 28.73 -1.24
CA LYS A 218 -4.51 29.27 -0.01
C LYS A 218 -3.89 28.16 0.86
N TRP A 219 -4.57 27.02 0.93
CA TRP A 219 -4.18 25.90 1.78
C TRP A 219 -3.59 24.73 0.98
N HIS A 220 -3.96 24.65 -0.30
CA HIS A 220 -3.60 23.59 -1.25
C HIS A 220 -3.04 24.22 -2.53
N PRO A 221 -1.76 24.64 -2.56
CA PRO A 221 -1.14 25.28 -3.73
C PRO A 221 -1.22 24.45 -5.01
N GLU A 222 -1.25 23.12 -4.88
CA GLU A 222 -1.40 22.14 -5.95
C GLU A 222 -2.79 22.17 -6.59
N VAL A 223 -3.81 22.71 -5.90
CA VAL A 223 -5.22 22.82 -6.28
C VAL A 223 -5.93 21.48 -6.49
N ASP A 224 -5.30 20.49 -7.09
CA ASP A 224 -5.90 19.19 -7.42
C ASP A 224 -5.83 18.22 -6.24
N THR A 225 -6.99 17.70 -5.82
CA THR A 225 -7.10 16.77 -4.69
C THR A 225 -6.38 15.44 -4.96
N GLY A 226 -6.39 14.96 -6.21
CA GLY A 226 -5.67 13.75 -6.59
C GLY A 226 -4.16 13.93 -6.48
N ILE A 227 -3.64 15.09 -6.92
CA ILE A 227 -2.22 15.45 -6.74
C ILE A 227 -1.88 15.55 -5.25
N HIS A 228 -2.72 16.22 -4.44
CA HIS A 228 -2.55 16.32 -2.99
C HIS A 228 -2.39 14.94 -2.36
N VAL A 229 -3.33 14.01 -2.58
CA VAL A 229 -3.27 12.67 -1.98
C VAL A 229 -2.02 11.91 -2.42
N MET A 230 -1.52 12.10 -3.64
CA MET A 230 -0.24 11.51 -4.08
C MET A 230 0.95 12.06 -3.29
N MET A 231 1.00 13.37 -3.05
CA MET A 231 2.04 14.00 -2.25
C MET A 231 1.97 13.54 -0.78
N VAL A 232 0.75 13.40 -0.23
CA VAL A 232 0.50 12.92 1.12
C VAL A 232 1.00 11.49 1.33
N ILE A 233 0.71 10.56 0.42
CA ILE A 233 1.18 9.17 0.58
C ILE A 233 2.70 9.06 0.43
N ASP A 234 3.33 9.87 -0.43
CA ASP A 234 4.80 9.94 -0.52
C ASP A 234 5.41 10.50 0.76
N GLN A 235 4.78 11.52 1.35
CA GLN A 235 5.23 12.06 2.62
C GLN A 235 5.05 11.07 3.78
N SER A 236 3.95 10.31 3.79
CA SER A 236 3.73 9.24 4.76
C SER A 236 4.82 8.17 4.70
N ALA A 237 5.34 7.88 3.51
CA ALA A 237 6.43 6.92 3.32
C ALA A 237 7.76 7.40 3.90
N LYS A 238 8.02 8.71 3.89
CA LYS A 238 9.20 9.31 4.53
C LYS A 238 9.07 9.37 6.06
N LEU A 239 7.84 9.49 6.57
CA LEU A 239 7.57 9.67 8.01
C LEU A 239 7.46 8.35 8.77
N SER A 240 7.04 7.26 8.12
CA SER A 240 6.80 5.98 8.80
C SER A 240 6.86 4.78 7.86
N ASP A 241 7.36 3.64 8.35
CA ASP A 241 7.27 2.33 7.68
C ASP A 241 5.97 1.57 8.01
N ASP A 242 5.11 2.15 8.86
CA ASP A 242 3.86 1.53 9.26
C ASP A 242 2.82 1.59 8.13
N LEU A 243 2.48 0.42 7.59
CA LEU A 243 1.49 0.28 6.53
C LEU A 243 0.12 0.86 6.93
N ALA A 244 -0.25 0.81 8.21
CA ALA A 244 -1.51 1.37 8.68
C ALA A 244 -1.55 2.89 8.50
N VAL A 245 -0.44 3.58 8.80
CA VAL A 245 -0.29 5.04 8.61
C VAL A 245 -0.38 5.39 7.12
N ARG A 246 0.38 4.70 6.27
CA ARG A 246 0.42 4.98 4.83
C ARG A 246 -0.92 4.74 4.15
N PHE A 247 -1.62 3.66 4.53
CA PHE A 247 -2.97 3.38 4.02
C PHE A 247 -4.00 4.37 4.55
N ALA A 248 -3.91 4.79 5.83
CA ALA A 248 -4.80 5.82 6.37
C ALA A 248 -4.61 7.18 5.67
N ALA A 249 -3.36 7.54 5.37
CA ALA A 249 -3.01 8.72 4.59
C ALA A 249 -3.58 8.67 3.16
N LEU A 250 -3.64 7.51 2.50
CA LEU A 250 -4.34 7.36 1.20
C LEU A 250 -5.85 7.64 1.32
N CYS A 251 -6.45 7.27 2.45
CA CYS A 251 -7.90 7.23 2.62
C CYS A 251 -8.53 8.53 3.17
N HIS A 252 -7.74 9.42 3.77
CA HIS A 252 -8.28 10.57 4.54
C HIS A 252 -9.27 11.43 3.74
N ASP A 253 -8.96 11.66 2.46
CA ASP A 253 -9.65 12.63 1.60
C ASP A 253 -10.57 12.01 0.53
N LEU A 254 -10.84 10.69 0.58
CA LEU A 254 -11.65 10.01 -0.46
C LEU A 254 -13.02 10.66 -0.69
N GLY A 255 -13.61 11.25 0.36
CA GLY A 255 -14.89 11.93 0.32
C GLY A 255 -14.91 13.20 -0.54
N LYS A 256 -13.77 13.89 -0.69
CA LYS A 256 -13.67 15.10 -1.54
C LYS A 256 -14.06 14.79 -2.99
N GLY A 257 -13.77 13.58 -3.46
CA GLY A 257 -14.15 13.10 -4.79
C GLY A 257 -15.64 13.03 -5.09
N LEU A 258 -16.50 13.11 -4.06
CA LEU A 258 -17.96 13.15 -4.19
C LEU A 258 -18.55 14.52 -3.80
N THR A 259 -17.72 15.55 -3.63
CA THR A 259 -18.19 16.88 -3.28
C THR A 259 -19.07 17.45 -4.42
N PRO A 260 -20.31 17.90 -4.13
CA PRO A 260 -21.17 18.53 -5.13
C PRO A 260 -20.53 19.76 -5.76
N LYS A 261 -20.75 19.96 -7.07
CA LYS A 261 -20.11 21.05 -7.83
C LYS A 261 -20.44 22.45 -7.32
N ASP A 262 -21.62 22.63 -6.74
CA ASP A 262 -22.12 23.87 -6.16
C ASP A 262 -21.47 24.23 -4.81
N ILE A 263 -20.79 23.27 -4.16
CA ILE A 263 -20.07 23.45 -2.88
C ILE A 263 -18.55 23.59 -3.10
N LEU A 264 -18.04 23.22 -4.28
CA LEU A 264 -16.61 23.33 -4.58
C LEU A 264 -16.13 24.80 -4.49
N PRO A 265 -14.92 25.04 -3.98
CA PRO A 265 -13.91 24.07 -3.51
C PRO A 265 -13.94 23.81 -1.98
N SER A 266 -15.06 24.05 -1.28
CA SER A 266 -15.12 24.10 0.19
C SER A 266 -15.27 22.74 0.89
N HIS A 267 -15.47 21.63 0.16
CA HIS A 267 -15.48 20.24 0.66
C HIS A 267 -16.17 19.98 2.01
N ALA A 268 -17.21 20.74 2.36
CA ALA A 268 -17.86 20.64 3.67
C ALA A 268 -18.47 19.24 3.87
N GLY A 269 -18.15 18.60 5.00
CA GLY A 269 -18.67 17.26 5.35
C GLY A 269 -18.01 16.10 4.58
N HIS A 270 -16.88 16.34 3.91
CA HIS A 270 -16.16 15.28 3.20
C HIS A 270 -15.70 14.16 4.15
N GLU A 271 -15.44 14.44 5.42
CA GLU A 271 -15.00 13.47 6.43
C GLU A 271 -15.99 12.31 6.57
N ALA A 272 -17.28 12.63 6.72
CA ALA A 272 -18.34 11.63 6.80
C ALA A 272 -18.39 10.75 5.54
N THR A 273 -18.22 11.36 4.37
CA THR A 273 -18.16 10.66 3.09
C THR A 273 -16.89 9.80 2.95
N SER A 274 -15.74 10.31 3.41
CA SER A 274 -14.46 9.60 3.44
C SER A 274 -14.55 8.35 4.30
N ILE A 275 -15.22 8.41 5.46
CA ILE A 275 -15.44 7.23 6.32
C ILE A 275 -16.22 6.15 5.56
N GLU A 276 -17.31 6.50 4.90
CA GLU A 276 -18.13 5.54 4.15
C GLU A 276 -17.36 4.90 3.00
N LEU A 277 -16.65 5.72 2.20
CA LEU A 277 -15.84 5.25 1.09
C LEU A 277 -14.68 4.37 1.56
N THR A 278 -14.01 4.76 2.65
CA THR A 278 -12.93 3.98 3.26
C THR A 278 -13.44 2.63 3.74
N LYS A 279 -14.58 2.56 4.41
CA LYS A 279 -15.19 1.30 4.87
C LYS A 279 -15.55 0.39 3.68
N LYS A 280 -16.16 0.94 2.62
CA LYS A 280 -16.50 0.20 1.40
C LYS A 280 -15.24 -0.34 0.69
N LEU A 281 -14.20 0.49 0.55
CA LEU A 281 -12.91 0.09 -0.01
C LEU A 281 -12.27 -1.04 0.82
N CYS A 282 -12.23 -0.88 2.15
CA CYS A 282 -11.65 -1.87 3.05
C CYS A 282 -12.37 -3.22 2.96
N GLN A 283 -13.71 -3.20 2.90
CA GLN A 283 -14.51 -4.41 2.73
C GLN A 283 -14.26 -5.06 1.36
N ARG A 284 -14.23 -4.27 0.29
CA ARG A 284 -14.00 -4.74 -1.08
C ARG A 284 -12.64 -5.40 -1.24
N LEU A 285 -11.60 -4.85 -0.62
CA LEU A 285 -10.23 -5.36 -0.71
C LEU A 285 -9.83 -6.33 0.41
N ARG A 286 -10.75 -6.61 1.35
CA ARG A 286 -10.48 -7.45 2.54
C ARG A 286 -9.26 -6.98 3.35
N VAL A 287 -9.19 -5.67 3.56
CA VAL A 287 -8.12 -5.01 4.32
C VAL A 287 -8.12 -5.52 5.77
N PRO A 288 -6.96 -5.82 6.38
CA PRO A 288 -6.86 -6.21 7.78
C PRO A 288 -7.55 -5.23 8.72
N LYS A 289 -8.26 -5.76 9.72
CA LYS A 289 -9.16 -4.97 10.59
C LYS A 289 -8.48 -3.79 11.28
N ASP A 290 -7.27 -3.96 11.80
CA ASP A 290 -6.57 -2.87 12.50
C ASP A 290 -6.21 -1.72 11.55
N ILE A 291 -5.76 -2.02 10.32
CA ILE A 291 -5.47 -1.03 9.28
C ILE A 291 -6.76 -0.31 8.86
N ALA A 292 -7.83 -1.07 8.60
CA ALA A 292 -9.13 -0.50 8.23
C ALA A 292 -9.71 0.40 9.32
N THR A 293 -9.50 0.04 10.59
CA THR A 293 -9.96 0.84 11.74
C THR A 293 -9.23 2.16 11.82
N LEU A 294 -7.89 2.16 11.69
CA LEU A 294 -7.10 3.39 11.69
C LEU A 294 -7.47 4.28 10.50
N ALA A 295 -7.58 3.72 9.29
CA ALA A 295 -7.94 4.48 8.10
C ALA A 295 -9.30 5.18 8.23
N ALA A 296 -10.31 4.50 8.77
CA ALA A 296 -11.62 5.09 9.03
C ALA A 296 -11.54 6.22 10.09
N LYS A 297 -10.69 6.08 11.11
CA LYS A 297 -10.52 7.09 12.16
C LYS A 297 -9.72 8.31 11.71
N VAL A 298 -8.70 8.13 10.89
CA VAL A 298 -7.99 9.24 10.24
C VAL A 298 -8.95 9.98 9.31
N ALA A 299 -9.70 9.28 8.47
CA ALA A 299 -10.74 9.91 7.63
C ALA A 299 -11.77 10.72 8.43
N GLU A 300 -12.11 10.26 9.64
CA GLU A 300 -13.05 10.94 10.55
C GLU A 300 -12.49 12.20 11.19
N TYR A 301 -11.23 12.18 11.64
CA TYR A 301 -10.68 13.21 12.53
C TYR A 301 -9.48 13.99 11.97
N HIS A 302 -9.02 13.75 10.74
CA HIS A 302 -7.80 14.39 10.24
C HIS A 302 -7.89 15.93 10.24
N THR A 303 -9.06 16.50 9.95
CA THR A 303 -9.27 17.96 10.00
C THR A 303 -9.19 18.51 11.42
N ASP A 304 -9.57 17.74 12.44
CA ASP A 304 -9.45 18.15 13.84
C ASP A 304 -7.98 18.40 14.25
N VAL A 305 -7.01 17.69 13.65
CA VAL A 305 -5.59 17.94 13.93
C VAL A 305 -5.16 19.28 13.37
N HIS A 306 -5.52 19.59 12.13
CA HIS A 306 -5.18 20.85 11.47
C HIS A 306 -5.85 22.06 12.13
N LEU A 307 -7.01 21.85 12.75
CA LEU A 307 -7.79 22.89 13.41
C LEU A 307 -7.61 22.88 14.93
N LEU A 308 -6.63 22.16 15.47
CA LEU A 308 -6.48 21.93 16.92
C LEU A 308 -6.64 23.22 17.75
N PHE A 309 -6.01 24.32 17.32
CA PHE A 309 -6.05 25.57 18.06
C PHE A 309 -7.41 26.29 18.01
N GLU A 310 -8.32 25.85 17.14
CA GLU A 310 -9.71 26.33 17.04
C GLU A 310 -10.70 25.45 17.83
N LEU A 311 -10.29 24.26 18.28
CA LEU A 311 -11.15 23.29 18.98
C LEU A 311 -11.24 23.55 20.49
N ASP A 312 -12.38 23.25 21.11
CA ASP A 312 -12.46 23.19 22.57
C ASP A 312 -11.85 21.88 23.12
N ALA A 313 -11.52 21.89 24.42
CA ALA A 313 -10.93 20.73 25.08
C ALA A 313 -11.82 19.46 25.02
N THR A 314 -13.15 19.64 24.99
CA THR A 314 -14.10 18.52 24.87
C THR A 314 -13.93 17.81 23.53
N ARG A 315 -13.88 18.57 22.43
CA ARG A 315 -13.70 17.99 21.10
C ARG A 315 -12.33 17.31 20.95
N VAL A 316 -11.28 17.90 21.52
CA VAL A 316 -9.95 17.29 21.54
C VAL A 316 -9.98 15.95 22.30
N LEU A 317 -10.68 15.89 23.43
CA LEU A 317 -10.87 14.65 24.18
C LEU A 317 -11.70 13.62 23.38
N ASP A 318 -12.76 14.04 22.69
CA ASP A 318 -13.57 13.17 21.83
C ASP A 318 -12.71 12.48 20.75
N VAL A 319 -11.76 13.19 20.15
CA VAL A 319 -10.82 12.62 19.17
C VAL A 319 -9.91 11.59 19.84
N ILE A 320 -9.32 11.93 21.00
CA ILE A 320 -8.44 11.02 21.76
C ILE A 320 -9.18 9.73 22.15
N GLU A 321 -10.41 9.84 22.64
CA GLU A 321 -11.26 8.71 23.03
C GLU A 321 -11.77 7.94 21.82
N GLY A 322 -12.16 8.64 20.76
CA GLY A 322 -12.60 8.06 19.49
C GLY A 322 -11.52 7.19 18.83
N LEU A 323 -10.26 7.55 18.99
CA LEU A 323 -9.08 6.77 18.56
C LEU A 323 -8.76 5.58 19.49
N ASP A 324 -9.42 5.50 20.66
CA ASP A 324 -9.16 4.54 21.73
C ASP A 324 -7.72 4.67 22.28
N SER A 325 -7.20 5.89 22.32
CA SER A 325 -5.79 6.22 22.57
C SER A 325 -5.33 5.86 23.98
N PHE A 326 -6.20 5.97 24.99
CA PHE A 326 -5.85 5.61 26.37
C PHE A 326 -5.55 4.11 26.53
N ARG A 327 -6.18 3.25 25.72
CA ARG A 327 -5.92 1.81 25.72
C ARG A 327 -4.89 1.40 24.68
N ARG A 328 -4.83 2.13 23.56
CA ARG A 328 -3.94 1.87 22.42
C ARG A 328 -3.19 3.15 22.03
N PRO A 329 -2.21 3.60 22.85
CA PRO A 329 -1.51 4.88 22.62
C PRO A 329 -0.83 4.96 21.26
N GLN A 330 -0.37 3.83 20.72
CA GLN A 330 0.21 3.76 19.38
C GLN A 330 -0.75 4.27 18.28
N ARG A 331 -2.07 4.10 18.42
CA ARG A 331 -3.04 4.62 17.42
C ARG A 331 -3.04 6.12 17.33
N PHE A 332 -2.80 6.79 18.46
CA PHE A 332 -2.72 8.24 18.50
C PHE A 332 -1.48 8.74 17.76
N GLU A 333 -0.33 8.09 17.99
CA GLU A 333 0.91 8.37 17.25
C GLU A 333 0.73 8.13 15.73
N GLN A 334 0.11 7.00 15.35
CA GLN A 334 -0.19 6.69 13.95
C GLN A 334 -1.11 7.75 13.31
N PHE A 335 -2.12 8.21 14.04
CA PHE A 335 -3.02 9.28 13.60
C PHE A 335 -2.27 10.60 13.38
N LEU A 336 -1.41 11.00 14.32
CA LEU A 336 -0.59 12.20 14.19
C LEU A 336 0.40 12.12 13.01
N LEU A 337 0.99 10.95 12.74
CA LEU A 337 1.84 10.74 11.57
C LEU A 337 1.08 10.86 10.25
N ALA A 338 -0.17 10.37 10.20
CA ALA A 338 -1.02 10.55 9.02
C ALA A 338 -1.42 12.02 8.83
N GLY A 339 -1.75 12.74 9.91
CA GLY A 339 -2.04 14.17 9.87
C GLY A 339 -0.83 15.01 9.44
N GLU A 340 0.37 14.68 9.90
CA GLU A 340 1.61 15.32 9.45
C GLU A 340 1.90 15.05 7.97
N ALA A 341 1.62 13.84 7.49
CA ALA A 341 1.74 13.52 6.07
C ALA A 341 0.76 14.35 5.22
N ASP A 342 -0.47 14.57 5.69
CA ASP A 342 -1.45 15.45 5.04
C ASP A 342 -0.99 16.92 5.02
N PHE A 343 -0.55 17.44 6.17
CA PHE A 343 -0.06 18.81 6.28
C PHE A 343 1.15 19.08 5.37
N ARG A 344 2.15 18.17 5.40
CA ARG A 344 3.40 18.32 4.63
C ARG A 344 3.31 17.85 3.19
N GLY A 345 2.25 17.13 2.81
CA GLY A 345 2.01 16.64 1.46
C GLY A 345 1.57 17.74 0.49
N ARG A 346 2.21 18.91 0.53
CA ARG A 346 1.85 20.10 -0.25
C ARG A 346 3.10 20.84 -0.70
N PRO A 347 3.10 21.50 -1.87
CA PRO A 347 4.28 22.22 -2.34
C PRO A 347 4.69 23.32 -1.37
N GLY A 348 5.95 23.28 -0.91
CA GLY A 348 6.51 24.27 0.02
C GLY A 348 6.27 23.96 1.51
N TYR A 349 5.55 22.87 1.84
CA TYR A 349 5.27 22.44 3.21
C TYR A 349 6.05 21.18 3.61
N GLU A 350 6.86 20.61 2.71
CA GLU A 350 7.46 19.28 2.87
C GLU A 350 8.32 19.14 4.13
N THR A 351 8.86 20.27 4.62
CA THR A 351 9.65 20.38 5.85
C THR A 351 9.10 21.43 6.82
N ALA A 352 7.86 21.91 6.61
CA ALA A 352 7.28 22.93 7.46
C ALA A 352 7.06 22.38 8.88
N ASP A 353 7.21 23.27 9.86
CA ASP A 353 6.85 22.99 11.24
C ASP A 353 5.34 22.79 11.34
N TYR A 354 4.96 21.80 12.14
CA TYR A 354 3.55 21.44 12.35
C TYR A 354 3.26 21.47 13.86
N PRO A 355 3.11 22.66 14.46
CA PRO A 355 2.98 22.83 15.90
C PRO A 355 1.74 22.13 16.47
N GLU A 356 0.68 22.00 15.68
CA GLU A 356 -0.54 21.29 16.04
C GLU A 356 -0.24 19.84 16.44
N LYS A 357 0.65 19.14 15.72
CA LYS A 357 1.07 17.77 16.08
C LYS A 357 1.67 17.71 17.48
N MET A 358 2.56 18.65 17.82
CA MET A 358 3.21 18.69 19.12
C MET A 358 2.21 19.00 20.23
N ALA A 359 1.37 20.01 20.03
CA ALA A 359 0.34 20.39 21.00
C ALA A 359 -0.67 19.26 21.22
N PHE A 360 -1.10 18.55 20.17
CA PHE A 360 -2.03 17.42 20.32
C PHE A 360 -1.38 16.24 21.08
N ALA A 361 -0.10 15.97 20.83
CA ALA A 361 0.67 14.99 21.59
C ALA A 361 0.74 15.34 23.09
N GLU A 362 0.98 16.60 23.42
CA GLU A 362 0.99 17.08 24.80
C GLU A 362 -0.41 17.01 25.45
N CYS A 363 -1.48 17.39 24.73
CA CYS A 363 -2.86 17.22 25.17
C CYS A 363 -3.17 15.77 25.56
N PHE A 364 -2.78 14.80 24.71
CA PHE A 364 -2.96 13.39 25.02
C PHE A 364 -2.13 12.96 26.24
N GLN A 365 -0.87 13.37 26.32
CA GLN A 365 0.00 13.04 27.44
C GLN A 365 -0.58 13.54 28.77
N GLN A 366 -1.03 14.78 28.83
CA GLN A 366 -1.62 15.36 30.04
C GLN A 366 -2.95 14.69 30.41
N ALA A 367 -3.83 14.45 29.43
CA ALA A 367 -5.09 13.72 29.67
C ALA A 367 -4.86 12.27 30.15
N ALA A 368 -3.79 11.62 29.69
CA ALA A 368 -3.44 10.26 30.10
C ALA A 368 -2.85 10.18 31.52
N GLN A 369 -2.29 11.28 32.04
CA GLN A 369 -1.70 11.38 33.38
C GLN A 369 -2.72 11.70 34.49
N VAL A 370 -3.98 11.97 34.14
CA VAL A 370 -5.05 12.23 35.12
C VAL A 370 -5.17 11.08 36.12
N ASP A 371 -4.88 11.38 37.40
CA ASP A 371 -4.94 10.40 38.48
C ASP A 371 -6.39 10.17 38.93
N ILE A 372 -6.83 8.91 38.84
CA ILE A 372 -8.19 8.50 39.18
C ILE A 372 -8.32 8.21 40.68
N LYS A 373 -7.21 7.99 41.41
CA LYS A 373 -7.26 7.62 42.84
C LYS A 373 -7.96 8.67 43.71
N PRO A 374 -7.69 9.99 43.59
CA PRO A 374 -8.38 10.99 44.39
C PRO A 374 -9.90 11.01 44.17
N LEU A 375 -10.35 10.68 42.94
CA LEU A 375 -11.77 10.60 42.60
C LEU A 375 -12.44 9.39 43.27
N LEU A 376 -11.75 8.26 43.32
CA LEU A 376 -12.21 7.06 44.02
C LEU A 376 -12.28 7.29 45.54
N GLU A 377 -11.28 7.98 46.10
CA GLU A 377 -11.23 8.34 47.53
C GLU A 377 -12.34 9.32 47.93
N GLN A 378 -12.84 10.13 47.00
CA GLN A 378 -14.04 10.97 47.17
C GLN A 378 -15.35 10.16 47.15
N GLY A 379 -15.29 8.84 46.98
CA GLY A 379 -16.45 7.95 46.95
C GLY A 379 -17.23 7.99 45.65
N LEU A 380 -16.69 8.58 44.57
CA LEU A 380 -17.34 8.62 43.27
C LEU A 380 -17.34 7.22 42.64
N ALA A 381 -18.49 6.83 42.07
CA ALA A 381 -18.68 5.54 41.43
C ALA A 381 -19.60 5.61 40.21
N GLY A 382 -19.57 4.58 39.37
CA GLY A 382 -20.47 4.44 38.22
C GLY A 382 -20.31 5.57 37.21
N GLU A 383 -21.38 6.32 36.96
CA GLU A 383 -21.38 7.41 35.99
C GLU A 383 -20.69 8.68 36.51
N GLN A 384 -20.74 8.91 37.83
CA GLN A 384 -20.17 10.11 38.45
C GLN A 384 -18.64 10.12 38.32
N ILE A 385 -17.99 8.97 38.50
CA ILE A 385 -16.53 8.88 38.32
C ILE A 385 -16.12 9.07 36.86
N LYS A 386 -16.90 8.59 35.89
CA LYS A 386 -16.61 8.81 34.46
C LYS A 386 -16.69 10.29 34.11
N GLN A 387 -17.75 10.98 34.56
CA GLN A 387 -17.90 12.42 34.36
C GLN A 387 -16.76 13.22 35.01
N ALA A 388 -16.34 12.83 36.22
CA ALA A 388 -15.23 13.49 36.89
C ALA A 388 -13.89 13.28 36.18
N ILE A 389 -13.61 12.05 35.69
CA ILE A 389 -12.41 11.77 34.88
C ILE A 389 -12.45 12.58 33.59
N HIS A 390 -13.59 12.61 32.90
CA HIS A 390 -13.78 13.37 31.67
C HIS A 390 -13.50 14.86 31.90
N GLN A 391 -14.07 15.45 32.94
CA GLN A 391 -13.83 16.85 33.27
C GLN A 391 -12.35 17.14 33.57
N GLN A 392 -11.69 16.31 34.39
CA GLN A 392 -10.27 16.50 34.69
C GLN A 392 -9.38 16.39 33.45
N ARG A 393 -9.74 15.52 32.51
CA ARG A 393 -9.04 15.42 31.22
C ARG A 393 -9.26 16.66 30.36
N CYS A 394 -10.48 17.17 30.27
CA CYS A 394 -10.75 18.42 29.59
C CYS A 394 -9.97 19.58 30.20
N ASP A 395 -9.91 19.69 31.54
CA ASP A 395 -9.15 20.74 32.22
C ASP A 395 -7.65 20.65 31.90
N ALA A 396 -7.09 19.44 31.89
CA ALA A 396 -5.70 19.20 31.53
C ALA A 396 -5.41 19.59 30.07
N ILE A 397 -6.30 19.23 29.15
CA ILE A 397 -6.20 19.59 27.73
C ILE A 397 -6.31 21.11 27.54
N GLU A 398 -7.27 21.76 28.20
CA GLU A 398 -7.47 23.22 28.08
C GLU A 398 -6.25 23.99 28.58
N SER A 399 -5.59 23.50 29.64
CA SER A 399 -4.33 24.07 30.12
C SER A 399 -3.24 24.05 29.03
N VAL A 400 -3.11 22.95 28.30
CA VAL A 400 -2.16 22.82 27.18
C VAL A 400 -2.55 23.77 26.05
N LEU A 401 -3.79 23.71 25.56
CA LEU A 401 -4.27 24.57 24.46
C LEU A 401 -4.09 26.05 24.77
N SER A 402 -4.42 26.46 25.99
CA SER A 402 -4.25 27.83 26.47
C SER A 402 -2.79 28.28 26.47
N SER A 403 -1.82 27.38 26.62
CA SER A 403 -0.39 27.75 26.55
C SER A 403 0.06 28.04 25.10
N TYR A 404 -0.44 27.27 24.14
CA TYR A 404 -0.14 27.45 22.71
C TYR A 404 -0.88 28.65 22.09
N ARG A 405 -2.12 28.93 22.51
CA ARG A 405 -2.91 30.07 22.00
C ARG A 405 -2.41 31.45 22.46
N ARG A 406 -1.64 31.48 23.56
CA ARG A 406 -1.13 32.72 24.17
C ARG A 406 0.28 33.10 23.66
N GLY A 407 1.00 32.16 23.06
CA GLY A 407 2.26 32.39 22.34
C GLY A 407 1.99 32.74 20.90
#